data_AF-A0A2A4N227-F1
#
_entry.id   AF-A0A2A4N227-F1
#
_cell.length_a   1.000
_cell.length_b   1.000
_cell.length_c   1.000
_cell.angle_alpha   90.00
_cell.angle_beta   90.00
_cell.angle_gamma   90.00
#
_symmetry.space_group_name_H-M   'P 1'
#
loop_
_entity.id
_entity.type
_entity.pdbx_description
1 polymer ?
#
loop_
_entity_poly.entity_id
_entity_poly.type
_entity_poly.pdbx_seq_one_letter_code
_entity_poly.pdbx_strand_id
1 'polypeptide(L)'
;MNSKEEGKDPESDSKSDKKPALPDKIKQQLEEKGVQPEEIEKIIEEYVTLTIEQHFSGPLPPPHILAQYKNLIDNGAERIMVMAETQLSSRLDMTDRI
;
A
#
# COMPACT_ATOMS: atom_id res chain seq x y z
N MET A 1 -32.40 -27.56 -21.94
CA MET A 1 -31.85 -26.37 -21.26
C MET A 1 -30.46 -26.75 -20.79
N ASN A 2 -29.46 -26.15 -21.43
CA ASN A 2 -28.04 -26.45 -21.33
C ASN A 2 -27.36 -25.37 -20.48
N SER A 3 -26.43 -25.76 -19.62
CA SER A 3 -25.30 -25.02 -19.02
C SER A 3 -24.84 -25.86 -17.81
N LYS A 4 -24.04 -26.93 -17.97
CA LYS A 4 -22.60 -26.99 -18.33
C LYS A 4 -21.70 -26.86 -17.08
N GLU A 5 -21.24 -28.01 -16.59
CA GLU A 5 -19.82 -28.45 -16.39
C GLU A 5 -19.10 -27.73 -15.24
N GLU A 6 -18.80 -28.43 -14.14
CA GLU A 6 -17.55 -29.20 -13.91
C GLU A 6 -16.29 -28.32 -13.84
N GLY A 7 -15.55 -28.46 -12.74
CA GLY A 7 -14.26 -27.80 -12.55
C GLY A 7 -13.71 -28.02 -11.14
N LYS A 8 -13.21 -29.22 -10.91
CA LYS A 8 -12.38 -29.60 -9.77
C LYS A 8 -10.91 -29.19 -10.06
N ASP A 9 -10.18 -28.89 -8.97
CA ASP A 9 -8.72 -28.72 -8.84
C ASP A 9 -8.10 -27.37 -9.29
N PRO A 10 -6.91 -26.97 -8.77
CA PRO A 10 -6.12 -27.55 -7.66
C PRO A 10 -5.60 -26.50 -6.66
N GLU A 11 -4.85 -26.98 -5.66
CA GLU A 11 -3.73 -26.28 -5.01
C GLU A 11 -3.25 -24.97 -5.67
N SER A 12 -3.19 -23.92 -4.86
CA SER A 12 -2.07 -22.98 -4.92
C SER A 12 -1.26 -23.18 -3.63
N ASP A 13 -0.71 -24.38 -3.51
CA ASP A 13 0.55 -24.53 -2.81
C ASP A 13 1.62 -23.72 -3.56
N SER A 14 2.74 -23.46 -2.90
CA SER A 14 3.98 -22.95 -3.48
C SER A 14 4.08 -21.44 -3.78
N LYS A 15 4.79 -20.80 -2.83
CA LYS A 15 5.75 -19.71 -3.04
C LYS A 15 5.11 -18.35 -3.31
N SER A 16 4.99 -17.57 -2.23
CA SER A 16 5.22 -16.13 -2.35
C SER A 16 6.66 -15.95 -2.84
N ASP A 17 6.83 -15.98 -4.17
CA ASP A 17 7.93 -15.33 -4.84
C ASP A 17 7.93 -13.91 -4.29
N LYS A 18 8.80 -13.67 -3.30
CA LYS A 18 8.99 -12.36 -2.67
C LYS A 18 9.48 -11.47 -3.80
N LYS A 19 8.53 -10.80 -4.46
CA LYS A 19 8.85 -9.78 -5.45
C LYS A 19 9.73 -8.78 -4.69
N PRO A 20 11.00 -8.62 -5.09
CA PRO A 20 11.95 -7.82 -4.33
C PRO A 20 11.38 -6.43 -4.13
N ALA A 21 11.57 -5.86 -2.94
CA ALA A 21 11.12 -4.49 -2.68
C ALA A 21 11.77 -3.57 -3.72
N LEU A 22 11.15 -2.42 -4.00
CA LEU A 22 11.68 -1.49 -5.01
C LEU A 22 13.17 -1.14 -4.78
N PRO A 23 13.67 -0.96 -3.52
CA PRO A 23 15.10 -0.82 -3.23
C PRO A 23 15.93 -2.04 -3.65
N ASP A 24 15.45 -3.25 -3.42
CA ASP A 24 16.15 -4.49 -3.78
C ASP A 24 16.27 -4.65 -5.30
N LYS A 25 15.23 -4.24 -6.04
CA LYS A 25 15.25 -4.27 -7.50
C LYS A 25 16.23 -3.23 -8.07
N ILE A 26 16.30 -2.04 -7.46
CA ILE A 26 17.28 -1.01 -7.82
C ILE A 26 18.69 -1.50 -7.55
N LYS A 27 18.92 -2.10 -6.36
CA LYS A 27 20.20 -2.70 -5.98
C LYS A 27 20.68 -3.71 -7.03
N GLN A 28 19.83 -4.68 -7.38
CA GLN A 28 20.14 -5.70 -8.37
C GLN A 28 20.50 -5.09 -9.75
N GLN A 29 19.74 -4.10 -10.21
CA GLN A 29 20.01 -3.44 -11.50
C GLN A 29 21.30 -2.63 -11.52
N LEU A 30 21.71 -2.06 -10.39
CA LEU A 30 22.96 -1.29 -10.28
C LEU A 30 24.16 -2.24 -10.15
N GLU A 31 24.02 -3.36 -9.44
CA GLU A 31 25.01 -4.44 -9.38
C GLU A 31 25.26 -5.02 -10.78
N GLU A 32 24.19 -5.31 -11.54
CA GLU A 32 24.28 -5.79 -12.94
C GLU A 32 24.98 -4.79 -13.88
N LYS A 33 24.92 -3.49 -13.56
CA LYS A 33 25.61 -2.42 -14.30
C LYS A 33 27.04 -2.16 -13.84
N GLY A 34 27.53 -2.92 -12.84
CA GLY A 34 28.90 -2.80 -12.33
C GLY A 34 29.13 -1.56 -11.47
N VAL A 35 28.09 -1.01 -10.84
CA VAL A 35 28.24 0.08 -9.87
C VAL A 35 28.86 -0.48 -8.59
N GLN A 36 29.76 0.29 -7.97
CA GLN A 36 30.44 -0.13 -6.75
C GLN A 36 29.45 -0.22 -5.57
N PRO A 37 29.57 -1.21 -4.66
CA PRO A 37 28.61 -1.43 -3.58
C PRO A 37 28.35 -0.20 -2.70
N GLU A 38 29.39 0.56 -2.37
CA GLU A 38 29.33 1.78 -1.56
C GLU A 38 28.48 2.87 -2.24
N GLU A 39 28.55 2.95 -3.57
CA GLU A 39 27.80 3.92 -4.36
C GLU A 39 26.33 3.50 -4.52
N ILE A 40 26.07 2.19 -4.60
CA ILE A 40 24.70 1.64 -4.58
C ILE A 40 24.00 1.96 -3.27
N GLU A 41 24.66 1.76 -2.13
CA GLU A 41 24.08 2.07 -0.81
C GLU A 41 23.72 3.55 -0.69
N LYS A 42 24.62 4.44 -1.13
CA LYS A 42 24.38 5.88 -1.14
C LYS A 42 23.20 6.28 -2.03
N ILE A 43 23.10 5.70 -3.22
CA ILE A 43 21.98 5.94 -4.16
C ILE A 43 20.65 5.47 -3.54
N ILE A 44 20.64 4.32 -2.88
CA ILE A 44 19.43 3.80 -2.24
C ILE A 44 19.04 4.67 -1.04
N GLU A 45 20.00 5.10 -0.23
CA GLU A 45 19.75 6.01 0.90
C GLU A 45 19.16 7.34 0.43
N GLU A 46 19.73 7.94 -0.62
CA GLU A 46 19.21 9.17 -1.24
C GLU A 46 17.79 8.96 -1.81
N TYR A 47 17.56 7.85 -2.51
CA TYR A 47 16.25 7.49 -3.06
C TYR A 47 15.18 7.33 -1.98
N VAL A 48 15.50 6.63 -0.88
CA VAL A 48 14.58 6.45 0.25
C VAL A 48 14.29 7.78 0.92
N THR A 49 15.29 8.65 1.07
CA THR A 49 15.13 9.98 1.67
C THR A 49 14.21 10.88 0.82
N LEU A 50 14.27 10.78 -0.51
CA LEU A 50 13.44 11.57 -1.43
C LEU A 50 11.98 11.10 -1.53
N THR A 51 11.63 9.91 -1.01
CA THR A 51 10.36 9.24 -1.35
C THR A 51 9.29 9.23 -0.25
N ILE A 52 9.45 9.94 0.86
CA ILE A 52 8.48 9.92 1.97
C ILE A 52 7.64 11.21 2.02
N GLU A 53 6.87 11.48 0.97
CA GLU A 53 5.71 12.38 1.06
C GLU A 53 4.53 11.76 0.28
N GLN A 54 3.63 11.08 1.00
CA GLN A 54 2.38 10.62 0.42
C GLN A 54 1.25 11.54 0.85
N HIS A 55 0.66 12.24 -0.12
CA HIS A 55 -0.53 13.06 0.08
C HIS A 55 -1.76 12.32 -0.43
N PHE A 56 -2.77 12.21 0.41
CA PHE A 56 -4.07 11.68 0.02
C PHE A 56 -5.07 12.83 -0.04
N SER A 57 -5.96 12.77 -1.03
CA SER A 57 -7.07 13.70 -1.14
C SER A 57 -8.31 13.09 -0.49
N GLY A 58 -9.03 13.90 0.28
CA GLY A 58 -10.22 13.48 0.99
C GLY A 58 -9.95 12.96 2.41
N PRO A 59 -11.01 12.58 3.14
CA PRO A 59 -10.92 12.25 4.57
C PRO A 59 -10.42 10.82 4.84
N LEU A 60 -10.27 10.00 3.79
CA LEU A 60 -9.91 8.58 3.92
C LEU A 60 -8.64 8.24 3.13
N PRO A 61 -7.75 7.41 3.71
CA PRO A 61 -6.65 6.84 2.96
C PRO A 61 -7.16 5.80 1.95
N PRO A 62 -6.36 5.45 0.93
CA PRO A 62 -6.67 4.36 0.00
C PRO A 62 -6.90 3.02 0.72
N PRO A 63 -7.75 2.12 0.18
CA PRO A 63 -8.12 0.87 0.85
C PRO A 63 -6.92 -0.01 1.25
N HIS A 64 -5.90 -0.10 0.41
CA HIS A 64 -4.70 -0.90 0.67
C HIS A 64 -3.85 -0.35 1.81
N ILE A 65 -3.91 0.95 2.10
CA ILE A 65 -3.24 1.59 3.23
C ILE A 65 -4.11 1.48 4.48
N LEU A 66 -5.43 1.68 4.35
CA LEU A 66 -6.37 1.53 5.46
C LEU A 66 -6.28 0.13 6.09
N ALA A 67 -6.16 -0.92 5.26
CA ALA A 67 -5.98 -2.30 5.73
C ALA A 67 -4.69 -2.50 6.56
N GLN A 68 -3.62 -1.75 6.26
CA GLN A 68 -2.36 -1.85 7.01
C GLN A 68 -2.51 -1.31 8.43
N TYR A 69 -3.35 -0.29 8.64
CA TYR A 69 -3.61 0.25 9.98
C TYR A 69 -4.24 -0.78 10.92
N LYS A 70 -5.08 -1.67 10.42
CA LYS A 70 -5.65 -2.78 11.20
C LYS A 70 -4.57 -3.75 11.71
N ASN A 71 -3.55 -3.98 10.89
CA ASN A 71 -2.47 -4.92 11.22
C ASN A 71 -1.42 -4.29 12.13
N LEU A 72 -1.27 -2.97 12.11
CA LEU A 72 -0.27 -2.24 12.89
C LEU A 72 -0.80 -1.76 14.25
N ILE A 73 -2.09 -1.40 14.32
CA ILE A 73 -2.71 -0.81 15.51
C ILE A 73 -4.05 -1.50 15.73
N ASP A 74 -4.33 -1.88 16.98
CA ASP A 74 -5.62 -2.45 17.35
C ASP A 74 -6.77 -1.52 16.94
N ASN A 75 -7.71 -2.07 16.16
CA ASN A 75 -8.85 -1.37 15.58
C ASN A 75 -8.46 -0.09 14.80
N GLY A 76 -7.25 -0.05 14.22
CA GLY A 76 -6.71 1.14 13.58
C GLY A 76 -7.53 1.61 12.38
N ALA A 77 -7.98 0.68 11.54
CA ALA A 77 -8.79 0.99 10.37
C ALA A 77 -10.17 1.55 10.77
N GLU A 78 -10.80 0.93 11.77
CA GLU A 78 -12.12 1.30 12.30
C GLU A 78 -12.08 2.70 12.91
N ARG A 79 -11.01 3.03 13.67
CA ARG A 79 -10.81 4.37 14.22
C ARG A 79 -10.65 5.44 13.14
N ILE A 80 -9.99 5.12 12.04
CA ILE A 80 -9.86 6.04 10.89
C ILE A 80 -11.22 6.26 10.22
N MET A 81 -12.01 5.21 10.04
CA MET A 81 -13.37 5.32 9.48
C MET A 81 -14.26 6.23 10.33
N VAL A 82 -14.29 6.01 11.65
CA VAL A 82 -15.06 6.86 12.59
C VAL A 82 -14.63 8.33 12.52
N MET A 83 -13.32 8.59 12.46
CA MET A 83 -12.80 9.94 12.34
C MET A 83 -13.24 10.61 11.03
N ALA A 84 -13.17 9.90 9.91
CA ALA A 84 -13.58 10.41 8.60
C ALA A 84 -15.08 10.71 8.53
N GLU A 85 -15.92 9.81 9.05
CA GLU A 85 -17.37 9.98 9.14
C GLU A 85 -17.73 11.21 9.99
N THR A 86 -17.09 11.37 11.15
CA THR A 86 -17.31 12.52 12.04
C THR A 86 -16.98 13.85 11.36
N GLN A 87 -15.87 13.89 10.60
CA GLN A 87 -15.49 15.08 9.83
C GLN A 87 -16.47 15.36 8.71
N LEU A 88 -16.95 14.33 8.03
CA LEU A 88 -17.95 14.47 6.97
C LEU A 88 -19.27 15.00 7.52
N SER A 89 -19.77 14.44 8.62
CA SER A 89 -20.98 14.92 9.30
C SER A 89 -20.85 16.40 9.67
N SER A 90 -19.72 16.78 10.27
CA SER A 90 -19.46 18.18 10.64
C SER A 90 -19.47 19.13 9.42
N ARG A 91 -18.98 18.69 8.25
CA ARG A 91 -19.04 19.48 7.01
C ARG A 91 -20.46 19.63 6.49
N LEU A 92 -21.24 18.55 6.49
CA LEU A 92 -22.63 18.56 6.05
C LEU A 92 -23.48 19.49 6.93
N ASP A 93 -23.28 19.43 8.23
CA ASP A 93 -23.96 20.31 9.19
C ASP A 93 -23.67 21.80 8.94
N MET A 94 -22.47 22.13 8.46
CA MET A 94 -22.10 23.51 8.10
C MET A 94 -22.69 23.94 6.76
N THR A 95 -22.78 23.04 5.78
CA THR A 95 -23.39 23.36 4.47
C THR A 95 -24.89 23.54 4.56
N ASP A 96 -25.57 22.80 5.43
CA ASP A 96 -27.02 22.88 5.62
C ASP A 96 -27.48 24.17 6.34
N ARG A 97 -26.54 24.95 6.90
CA ARG A 97 -26.80 26.21 7.61
C ARG A 97 -26.62 27.46 6.75
N ILE A 98 -26.32 27.32 5.45
CA ILE A 98 -26.10 28.40 4.48
C ILE A 98 -27.28 28.44 3.51
#